data_AF-A0AA41WA00-F1
#
_entry.id   AF-A0AA41WA00-F1
#
_cell.length_a   1.000
_cell.length_b   1.000
_cell.length_c   1.000
_cell.angle_alpha   90.00
_cell.angle_beta   90.00
_cell.angle_gamma   90.00
#
_symmetry.space_group_name_H-M   'P 1'
#
loop_
_entity.id
_entity.type
_entity.pdbx_description
1 polymer ?
#
loop_
_entity_poly.entity_id
_entity_poly.type
_entity_poly.pdbx_seq_one_letter_code
_entity_poly.pdbx_strand_id
1 'polypeptide(L)'
;MQAIPKGTVLTYGDAATALNSAARAVGGACKANPIPLIIPCHRIVAKQSIGGFSGKTKGETIDLKMFLLQHEGVLSAKFTGI
;
A
#
# COMPACT_ATOMS: atom_id res chain seq x y z
N MET A 1 3.84 -2.74 -9.61
CA MET A 1 4.24 -2.35 -8.24
C MET A 1 5.74 -2.06 -8.13
N GLN A 2 6.63 -2.92 -8.66
CA GLN A 2 8.09 -2.73 -8.55
C GLN A 2 8.59 -1.36 -9.08
N ALA A 3 7.92 -0.79 -10.08
CA ALA A 3 8.26 0.51 -10.65
C ALA A 3 7.87 1.73 -9.79
N ILE A 4 7.18 1.55 -8.66
CA ILE A 4 6.77 2.67 -7.80
C ILE A 4 7.97 3.07 -6.94
N PRO A 5 8.53 4.29 -7.07
CA PRO A 5 9.70 4.70 -6.32
C PRO A 5 9.50 4.69 -4.80
N LYS A 6 10.58 4.47 -4.04
CA LYS A 6 10.59 4.65 -2.58
C LYS A 6 10.10 6.06 -2.22
N GLY A 7 9.27 6.16 -1.19
CA GLY A 7 8.77 7.46 -0.72
C GLY A 7 7.61 8.02 -1.56
N THR A 8 7.07 7.23 -2.49
CA THR A 8 5.90 7.59 -3.28
C THR A 8 4.82 6.53 -3.15
N VAL A 9 3.57 6.92 -3.38
CA VAL A 9 2.41 6.03 -3.36
C VAL A 9 1.56 6.23 -4.60
N LEU A 10 0.84 5.18 -4.97
CA LEU A 10 -0.28 5.25 -5.92
C LEU A 10 -1.54 4.77 -5.22
N THR A 11 -2.69 5.32 -5.59
CA THR A 11 -3.94 4.71 -5.14
C THR A 11 -4.22 3.43 -5.94
N TYR A 12 -5.05 2.54 -5.40
CA TYR A 12 -5.58 1.41 -6.19
C TYR A 12 -6.26 1.87 -7.50
N GLY A 13 -6.86 3.07 -7.50
CA GLY A 13 -7.46 3.67 -8.68
C GLY A 13 -6.42 4.08 -9.71
N ASP A 14 -5.38 4.81 -9.32
CA ASP A 14 -4.33 5.27 -10.23
C ASP A 14 -3.59 4.08 -10.87
N ALA A 15 -3.27 3.07 -10.07
CA ALA A 15 -2.66 1.83 -10.56
C ALA A 15 -3.58 1.07 -11.51
N ALA A 16 -4.89 1.04 -11.23
CA ALA A 16 -5.86 0.40 -12.12
C ALA A 16 -5.97 1.14 -13.46
N THR A 17 -6.02 2.47 -13.44
CA THR A 17 -6.02 3.29 -14.65
C THR A 17 -4.78 3.06 -15.49
N ALA A 18 -3.59 3.08 -14.89
CA ALA A 18 -2.32 2.85 -15.59
C ALA A 18 -2.22 1.45 -16.22
N LEU A 19 -2.91 0.46 -15.64
CA LEU A 19 -2.90 -0.93 -16.09
C LEU A 19 -4.11 -1.29 -16.97
N ASN A 20 -5.00 -0.33 -17.28
CA ASN A 20 -6.29 -0.59 -17.92
C ASN A 20 -7.07 -1.75 -17.24
N SER A 21 -7.18 -1.66 -15.91
CA SER A 21 -7.73 -2.71 -15.05
C SER A 21 -8.72 -2.13 -14.03
N ALA A 22 -9.16 -2.95 -13.08
CA ALA A 22 -10.05 -2.54 -11.99
C ALA A 22 -9.30 -2.44 -10.65
N ALA A 23 -9.63 -1.44 -9.82
CA ALA A 23 -9.02 -1.25 -8.50
C ALA A 23 -9.13 -2.51 -7.61
N ARG A 24 -10.23 -3.26 -7.72
CA ARG A 24 -10.41 -4.55 -7.02
C ARG A 24 -9.40 -5.61 -7.49
N ALA A 25 -9.11 -5.68 -8.80
CA ALA A 25 -8.13 -6.59 -9.36
C ALA A 25 -6.71 -6.25 -8.87
N VAL A 26 -6.36 -4.96 -8.83
CA VAL A 26 -5.10 -4.49 -8.21
C VAL A 26 -5.03 -4.90 -6.74
N GLY A 27 -6.14 -4.73 -5.99
CA GLY A 27 -6.24 -5.20 -4.60
C GLY A 27 -5.98 -6.71 -4.46
N GLY A 28 -6.54 -7.53 -5.36
CA GLY A 28 -6.27 -8.96 -5.44
C GLY A 28 -4.79 -9.26 -5.69
N ALA A 29 -4.16 -8.58 -6.64
CA ALA A 29 -2.73 -8.72 -6.92
C ALA A 29 -1.85 -8.31 -5.72
N CYS A 30 -2.18 -7.22 -5.02
CA CYS A 30 -1.49 -6.83 -3.79
C CYS A 30 -1.62 -7.89 -2.68
N LYS A 31 -2.81 -8.51 -2.54
CA LYS A 31 -3.07 -9.58 -1.57
C LYS A 31 -2.30 -10.87 -1.90
N ALA A 32 -2.16 -11.19 -3.19
CA ALA A 32 -1.50 -12.40 -3.66
C ALA A 32 0.03 -12.28 -3.72
N ASN A 33 0.61 -11.15 -3.28
CA ASN A 33 2.04 -10.91 -3.32
C ASN A 33 2.79 -11.82 -2.32
N PRO A 34 3.64 -12.77 -2.78
CA PRO A 34 4.33 -13.69 -1.89
C PRO A 34 5.54 -13.07 -1.17
N ILE A 35 6.01 -11.90 -1.63
CA ILE A 35 7.23 -11.25 -1.13
C ILE A 35 7.01 -9.74 -0.87
N PRO A 36 6.16 -9.37 0.10
CA PRO A 36 5.63 -8.01 0.31
C PRO A 36 6.65 -6.90 0.62
N LEU A 37 7.90 -7.24 0.93
CA LEU A 37 8.99 -6.28 1.12
C LEU A 37 9.80 -6.02 -0.15
N ILE A 38 9.96 -7.05 -1.00
CA ILE A 38 10.69 -6.94 -2.28
C ILE A 38 9.77 -6.36 -3.35
N ILE A 39 8.54 -6.85 -3.43
CA ILE A 39 7.49 -6.24 -4.24
C ILE A 39 6.72 -5.29 -3.31
N PRO A 40 6.87 -3.97 -3.45
CA PRO A 40 6.44 -2.99 -2.44
C PRO A 40 4.93 -2.72 -2.52
N CYS A 41 4.10 -3.71 -2.22
CA CYS A 41 2.64 -3.56 -2.30
C CYS A 41 2.07 -2.62 -1.22
N HIS A 42 2.85 -2.30 -0.17
CA HIS A 42 2.52 -1.27 0.81
C HIS A 42 2.45 0.14 0.20
N ARG A 43 3.08 0.38 -0.95
CA ARG A 43 3.00 1.66 -1.69
C ARG A 43 1.68 1.86 -2.46
N ILE A 44 0.81 0.85 -2.53
CA ILE A 44 -0.54 1.00 -3.05
C ILE A 44 -1.51 1.28 -1.89
N VAL A 45 -2.16 2.44 -1.91
CA VAL A 45 -3.05 2.90 -0.83
C VAL A 45 -4.49 3.10 -1.31
N ALA A 46 -5.43 3.24 -0.38
CA ALA A 46 -6.77 3.68 -0.73
C ALA A 46 -6.79 5.20 -0.97
N LYS A 47 -7.79 5.70 -1.70
CA LYS A 47 -7.89 7.13 -2.03
C LYS A 47 -8.01 8.04 -0.80
N GLN A 48 -8.58 7.52 0.30
CA GLN A 48 -8.88 8.29 1.51
C GLN A 48 -8.37 7.60 2.79
N SER A 49 -7.59 6.52 2.67
CA SER A 49 -7.04 5.79 3.82
C SER A 49 -5.83 4.95 3.42
N ILE A 50 -5.17 4.32 4.40
CA ILE A 50 -4.03 3.42 4.16
C ILE A 50 -4.44 2.23 3.26
N GLY A 51 -5.68 1.77 3.35
CA GLY A 51 -6.14 0.55 2.68
C GLY A 51 -5.56 -0.73 3.30
N GLY A 52 -5.79 -1.87 2.65
CA GLY A 52 -5.34 -3.18 3.16
C GLY A 52 -3.86 -3.48 2.95
N PHE A 53 -3.36 -4.49 3.67
CA PHE A 53 -2.03 -5.06 3.50
C PHE A 53 -2.04 -6.56 3.76
N SER A 54 -1.38 -7.36 2.91
CA SER A 54 -1.32 -8.83 3.01
C SER A 54 -2.67 -9.50 3.29
N GLY A 55 -3.74 -9.00 2.68
CA GLY A 55 -5.10 -9.53 2.83
C GLY A 55 -5.84 -9.15 4.12
N LYS A 56 -5.24 -8.30 4.96
CA LYS A 56 -5.84 -7.76 6.18
C LYS A 56 -6.20 -6.28 5.99
N THR A 57 -7.18 -5.80 6.77
CA THR A 57 -7.65 -4.41 6.76
C THR A 57 -7.57 -3.74 8.13
N LYS A 58 -7.09 -4.47 9.15
CA LYS A 58 -6.91 -4.01 10.54
C LYS A 58 -5.84 -4.84 11.26
N GLY A 59 -5.38 -4.35 12.40
CA GLY A 59 -4.40 -4.99 13.28
C GLY A 59 -2.95 -4.79 12.80
N GLU A 60 -2.04 -5.55 13.40
CA GLU A 60 -0.57 -5.41 13.26
C GLU A 60 -0.08 -5.36 11.81
N THR A 61 -0.78 -6.02 10.89
CA THR A 61 -0.44 -6.00 9.46
C THR A 61 -0.62 -4.60 8.85
N ILE A 62 -1.63 -3.84 9.29
CA ILE A 62 -1.81 -2.45 8.88
C ILE A 62 -0.77 -1.55 9.55
N ASP A 63 -0.46 -1.80 10.82
CA ASP A 63 0.59 -1.07 11.53
C ASP A 63 1.95 -1.23 10.83
N LEU A 64 2.26 -2.44 10.37
CA LEU A 64 3.44 -2.70 9.54
C LEU A 64 3.42 -1.91 8.23
N LYS A 65 2.28 -1.83 7.54
CA LYS A 65 2.16 -1.01 6.31
C LYS A 65 2.41 0.47 6.60
N MET A 66 1.85 0.99 7.69
CA MET A 66 2.06 2.38 8.12
C MET A 66 3.53 2.62 8.49
N PHE A 67 4.14 1.71 9.23
CA PHE A 67 5.56 1.75 9.57
C PHE A 67 6.44 1.77 8.31
N LEU A 68 6.18 0.92 7.32
CA LEU A 68 6.94 0.89 6.07
C LEU A 68 6.81 2.22 5.31
N LEU A 69 5.59 2.78 5.23
CA LEU A 69 5.36 4.07 4.60
C LEU A 69 6.05 5.22 5.35
N GLN A 70 6.08 5.18 6.68
CA GLN A 70 6.81 6.14 7.50
C GLN A 70 8.32 6.01 7.31
N HIS A 71 8.85 4.79 7.30
CA HIS A 71 10.27 4.50 7.05
C HIS A 71 10.70 4.96 5.64
N GLU A 72 9.78 4.99 4.69
CA GLU A 72 10.01 5.54 3.36
C GLU A 72 9.84 7.07 3.25
N GLY A 73 9.41 7.73 4.33
CA GLY A 73 9.18 9.18 4.36
C GLY A 73 7.82 9.61 3.77
N VAL A 74 6.90 8.68 3.51
CA VAL A 74 5.55 8.98 3.02
C VAL A 74 4.66 9.52 4.15
N LEU A 75 4.71 8.87 5.31
CA LEU A 75 3.97 9.30 6.50
C LEU A 75 4.92 10.04 7.45
N SER A 76 4.45 11.14 8.04
CA SER A 76 5.18 11.84 9.09
C SER A 76 4.99 11.13 10.42
N ALA A 77 6.04 11.07 11.25
CA ALA A 77 6.03 10.45 12.58
C ALA A 77 5.04 11.06 13.59
N LYS A 78 4.32 12.14 13.21
CA LYS A 78 3.28 12.79 14.03
C LYS A 78 1.95 12.01 14.10
N PHE A 79 1.94 10.72 13.76
CA PHE A 79 0.75 9.88 13.82
C PHE A 79 0.76 8.99 15.09
N THR A 80 0.92 9.60 16.26
CA THR A 80 0.51 9.00 17.53
C THR A 80 -0.92 9.45 17.82
N GLY A 81 -1.87 8.55 17.60
CA GLY A 81 -3.28 8.84 17.79
C GLY A 81 -4.15 7.60 17.61
N ILE A 82 -3.93 6.61 18.48
CA ILE A 82 -4.97 5.73 19.00
C ILE A 82 -4.99 5.98 20.51
#